data_AF-A0A2G5U873-F1
#
_entry.id   AF-A0A2G5U873-F1
#
_cell.length_a   1.000
_cell.length_b   1.000
_cell.length_c   1.000
_cell.angle_alpha   90.00
_cell.angle_beta   90.00
_cell.angle_gamma   90.00
#
_symmetry.space_group_name_H-M   'P 1'
#
loop_
_entity.id
_entity.type
_entity.pdbx_description
1 polymer ?
#
loop_
_entity_poly.entity_id
_entity_poly.type
_entity_poly.pdbx_seq_one_letter_code
_entity_poly.pdbx_strand_id
1 'polypeptide(L)'
;MHLKLFFVFLLLSLLPFPASAIKCYAGSRGFINGQPAHKFIQETCDEGMLYCMESYTADFNEVTASCQHLGTNMRLLNLCQSKTPEQTENDLTIRCCKTDLCNNHGIDRKKLKKNGN
;
A
#
# COMPACT_ATOMS: atom_id res chain seq x y z
N MET A 1 9.61 -40.34 29.47
CA MET A 1 10.02 -38.92 29.29
C MET A 1 9.73 -38.36 27.88
N HIS A 2 9.45 -39.19 26.86
CA HIS A 2 9.18 -38.73 25.49
C HIS A 2 7.79 -38.11 25.26
N LEU A 3 6.76 -38.52 26.02
CA LEU A 3 5.38 -38.02 25.85
C LEU A 3 5.24 -36.52 26.18
N LYS A 4 6.01 -36.01 27.15
CA LYS A 4 6.00 -34.59 27.52
C LYS A 4 6.67 -33.71 26.45
N LEU A 5 7.71 -34.22 25.80
CA LEU A 5 8.44 -33.50 24.75
C LEU A 5 7.59 -33.35 23.47
N PHE A 6 6.77 -34.35 23.16
CA PHE A 6 5.85 -34.33 22.03
C PHE A 6 4.72 -33.28 22.21
N PHE A 7 4.19 -33.16 23.42
CA PHE A 7 3.18 -32.15 23.75
C PHE A 7 3.71 -30.72 23.67
N VAL A 8 4.98 -30.50 24.03
CA VAL A 8 5.65 -29.20 23.90
C VAL A 8 5.82 -28.81 22.42
N PHE A 9 6.20 -29.75 21.56
CA PHE A 9 6.28 -29.51 20.11
C PHE A 9 4.92 -29.23 19.48
N LEU A 10 3.86 -29.94 19.92
CA LEU A 10 2.49 -29.70 19.46
C LEU A 10 2.01 -28.29 19.85
N LEU A 11 2.27 -27.85 21.08
CA LEU A 11 1.90 -26.50 21.54
C LEU A 11 2.65 -25.39 20.80
N LEU A 12 3.92 -25.60 20.45
CA LEU A 12 4.73 -24.61 19.75
C LEU A 12 4.30 -24.39 18.29
N SER A 13 3.66 -25.39 17.68
CA SER A 13 3.11 -25.31 16.31
C SER A 13 1.78 -24.53 16.21
N LEU A 14 1.12 -24.28 17.34
CA LEU A 14 -0.16 -23.54 17.42
C LEU A 14 0.02 -22.03 17.57
N LEU A 15 1.26 -21.53 17.62
CA LEU A 15 1.50 -20.09 17.65
C LEU A 15 1.08 -19.48 16.30
N PRO A 16 0.12 -18.53 16.27
CA PRO A 16 -0.21 -17.83 15.05
C PRO A 16 1.04 -17.06 14.61
N PHE A 17 1.62 -17.45 13.47
CA PHE A 17 2.64 -16.64 12.83
C PHE A 17 2.00 -15.29 12.48
N PRO A 18 2.51 -14.16 12.99
CA PRO A 18 1.99 -12.87 12.57
C PRO A 18 2.17 -12.79 11.05
N ALA A 19 1.10 -12.41 10.34
CA ALA A 19 1.20 -12.11 8.93
C ALA A 19 2.34 -11.10 8.76
N SER A 20 3.34 -11.43 7.95
CA SER A 20 4.52 -10.60 7.75
C SER A 20 4.09 -9.17 7.39
N ALA A 21 4.53 -8.19 8.17
CA ALA A 21 4.27 -6.78 7.90
C ALA A 21 4.87 -6.42 6.53
N ILE A 22 4.01 -5.90 5.64
CA ILE A 22 4.45 -5.46 4.31
C ILE A 22 5.04 -4.06 4.39
N LYS A 23 5.81 -3.67 3.37
CA LYS A 23 6.29 -2.29 3.21
C LYS A 23 5.50 -1.57 2.13
N CYS A 24 5.18 -0.30 2.33
CA CYS A 24 4.56 0.54 1.30
C CYS A 24 5.27 1.88 1.19
N TYR A 25 5.05 2.58 0.08
CA TYR A 25 5.30 4.00 0.05
C TYR A 25 4.22 4.74 0.84
N ALA A 26 4.63 5.75 1.60
CA ALA A 26 3.74 6.62 2.34
C ALA A 26 4.07 8.09 2.10
N GLY A 27 3.05 8.91 1.92
CA GLY A 27 3.17 10.35 1.74
C GLY A 27 2.41 10.87 0.53
N SER A 28 2.78 12.06 0.06
CA SER A 28 2.05 12.74 -0.99
C SER A 28 2.91 13.64 -1.87
N ARG A 29 2.37 13.96 -3.03
CA ARG A 29 2.84 14.96 -3.97
C ARG A 29 1.66 15.81 -4.41
N GLY A 30 1.86 17.11 -4.54
CA GLY A 30 0.84 18.06 -4.96
C GLY A 30 1.35 19.49 -4.87
N PHE A 31 0.46 20.42 -4.56
CA PHE A 31 0.78 21.85 -4.42
C PHE A 31 0.44 22.34 -3.01
N ILE A 32 1.37 23.03 -2.36
CA ILE A 32 1.17 23.72 -1.09
C ILE A 32 1.40 25.20 -1.34
N ASN A 33 0.38 26.04 -1.15
CA ASN A 33 0.43 27.48 -1.45
C ASN A 33 0.92 27.78 -2.88
N GLY A 34 0.44 26.99 -3.85
CA GLY A 34 0.83 27.12 -5.27
C GLY A 34 2.23 26.60 -5.62
N GLN A 35 3.02 26.16 -4.64
CA GLN A 35 4.36 25.62 -4.86
C GLN A 35 4.33 24.09 -4.92
N PRO A 36 5.03 23.45 -5.86
CA PRO A 36 5.09 22.00 -5.95
C PRO A 36 5.80 21.43 -4.71
N ALA A 37 5.11 20.53 -4.00
CA ALA A 37 5.63 19.84 -2.83
C ALA A 37 5.49 18.33 -3.00
N HIS A 38 6.48 17.57 -2.53
CA HIS A 38 6.39 16.12 -2.49
C HIS A 38 7.26 15.54 -1.39
N LYS A 39 6.75 14.52 -0.71
CA LYS A 39 7.50 13.73 0.25
C LYS A 39 6.92 12.32 0.29
N PHE A 40 7.74 11.34 -0.09
CA PHE A 40 7.42 9.93 0.05
C PHE A 40 8.51 9.25 0.88
N ILE A 41 8.10 8.36 1.78
CA ILE A 41 8.98 7.49 2.54
C ILE A 41 8.61 6.04 2.25
N GLN A 42 9.55 5.13 2.51
CA GLN A 42 9.26 3.70 2.56
C GLN A 42 9.09 3.35 4.04
N GLU A 43 7.94 2.82 4.40
CA GLU A 43 7.65 2.43 5.78
C GLU A 43 7.15 0.99 5.85
N THR A 44 7.47 0.33 6.95
CA THR A 44 6.86 -0.96 7.30
C THR A 44 5.47 -0.66 7.85
N CYS A 45 4.45 -1.29 7.28
CA CYS A 45 3.06 -1.07 7.69
C CYS A 45 2.77 -1.63 9.09
N ASP A 46 1.87 -0.97 9.79
CA ASP A 46 1.39 -1.41 11.11
C ASP A 46 0.64 -2.75 11.02
N GLU A 47 0.47 -3.40 12.16
CA GLU A 47 -0.24 -4.67 12.26
C GLU A 47 -1.66 -4.58 11.65
N GLY A 48 -2.00 -5.53 10.80
CA GLY A 48 -3.29 -5.57 10.11
C GLY A 48 -3.42 -4.66 8.88
N MET A 49 -2.43 -3.79 8.61
CA MET A 49 -2.35 -3.02 7.36
C MET A 49 -1.66 -3.84 6.27
N LEU A 50 -2.42 -4.74 5.65
CA LEU A 50 -1.91 -5.71 4.69
C LEU A 50 -1.95 -5.24 3.23
N TYR A 51 -2.27 -3.98 2.97
CA TYR A 51 -2.43 -3.45 1.61
C TYR A 51 -1.71 -2.12 1.44
N CYS A 52 -1.11 -1.93 0.25
CA CYS A 52 -0.64 -0.63 -0.18
C CYS A 52 -1.69 0.03 -1.08
N MET A 53 -1.96 1.30 -0.83
CA MET A 53 -2.82 2.12 -1.68
C MET A 53 -2.02 3.24 -2.33
N GLU A 54 -2.44 3.61 -3.54
CA GLU A 54 -2.06 4.87 -4.17
C GLU A 54 -3.28 5.48 -4.87
N SER A 55 -3.31 6.81 -4.91
CA SER A 55 -4.16 7.54 -5.84
C SER A 55 -3.36 8.58 -6.58
N TYR A 56 -3.72 8.86 -7.83
CA TYR A 56 -3.05 9.85 -8.65
C TYR A 56 -3.97 10.44 -9.70
N THR A 57 -3.72 11.71 -10.04
CA THR A 57 -4.34 12.38 -11.19
C THR A 57 -3.74 11.90 -12.51
N ALA A 58 -4.46 12.05 -13.63
CA ALA A 58 -4.00 11.64 -14.96
C ALA A 58 -2.64 12.24 -15.38
N ASP A 59 -2.33 13.45 -14.93
CA ASP A 59 -1.06 14.13 -15.17
C ASP A 59 0.05 13.78 -14.17
N PHE A 60 -0.28 13.02 -13.13
CA PHE A 60 0.54 12.64 -11.98
C PHE A 60 1.04 13.82 -11.13
N ASN A 61 0.41 14.99 -11.22
CA ASN A 61 0.78 16.14 -10.41
C ASN A 61 0.37 15.98 -8.96
N GLU A 62 -0.75 15.31 -8.70
CA GLU A 62 -1.20 14.96 -7.37
C GLU A 62 -1.13 13.45 -7.20
N VAL A 63 -0.46 13.02 -6.12
CA VAL A 63 -0.32 11.59 -5.78
C VAL A 63 -0.40 11.44 -4.27
N THR A 64 -1.13 10.43 -3.81
CA THR A 64 -1.07 9.97 -2.42
C THR A 64 -0.71 8.49 -2.38
N ALA A 65 0.00 8.07 -1.34
CA ALA A 65 0.41 6.69 -1.13
C ALA A 65 0.35 6.38 0.38
N SER A 66 -0.10 5.18 0.75
CA SER A 66 -0.17 4.77 2.16
C SER A 66 -0.25 3.25 2.35
N CYS A 67 0.10 2.80 3.55
CA CYS A 67 -0.38 1.54 4.11
C CYS A 67 -1.89 1.62 4.42
N GLN A 68 -2.61 0.52 4.25
CA GLN A 68 -4.06 0.49 4.46
C GLN A 68 -4.56 -0.80 5.11
N HIS A 69 -5.46 -0.62 6.07
CA HIS A 69 -6.39 -1.65 6.54
C HIS A 69 -7.75 -1.50 5.83
N LEU A 70 -8.32 -2.59 5.31
CA LEU A 70 -9.58 -2.51 4.54
C LEU A 70 -10.83 -2.42 5.43
N GLY A 71 -10.73 -2.87 6.68
CA GLY A 71 -11.85 -2.87 7.63
C GLY A 71 -13.11 -3.49 7.02
N THR A 72 -14.23 -2.79 7.17
CA THR A 72 -15.53 -3.13 6.57
C THR A 72 -15.88 -2.24 5.37
N ASN A 73 -14.91 -1.49 4.83
CA ASN A 73 -15.16 -0.61 3.69
C ASN A 73 -15.27 -1.44 2.40
N MET A 74 -16.51 -1.73 1.99
CA MET A 74 -16.81 -2.55 0.81
C MET A 74 -16.21 -2.01 -0.48
N ARG A 75 -16.10 -0.69 -0.65
CA ARG A 75 -15.48 -0.10 -1.83
C ARG A 75 -13.98 -0.45 -1.89
N LEU A 76 -13.26 -0.25 -0.79
CA LEU A 76 -11.83 -0.58 -0.71
C LEU A 76 -11.59 -2.09 -0.80
N LEU A 77 -12.46 -2.90 -0.19
CA LEU A 77 -12.45 -4.37 -0.34
C LEU A 77 -12.57 -4.77 -1.80
N ASN A 78 -13.56 -4.24 -2.52
CA ASN A 78 -13.78 -4.54 -3.93
C ASN A 78 -12.60 -4.07 -4.80
N LEU A 79 -12.06 -2.88 -4.54
CA LEU A 79 -10.90 -2.34 -5.24
C LEU A 79 -9.65 -3.24 -5.07
N CYS A 80 -9.38 -3.69 -3.85
CA CYS A 80 -8.22 -4.54 -3.57
C CYS A 80 -8.40 -5.98 -4.09
N GLN A 81 -9.63 -6.48 -4.12
CA GLN A 81 -9.94 -7.82 -4.64
C GLN A 81 -9.92 -7.87 -6.17
N SER A 82 -10.43 -6.84 -6.84
CA SER A 82 -10.48 -6.77 -8.31
C SER A 82 -9.10 -6.69 -8.94
N LYS A 83 -8.10 -6.14 -8.21
CA LYS A 83 -6.75 -5.83 -8.70
C LYS A 83 -6.73 -4.89 -9.90
N THR A 84 -7.87 -4.28 -10.24
CA THR A 84 -8.01 -3.32 -11.33
C THR A 84 -8.01 -1.91 -10.74
N PRO A 85 -7.32 -0.94 -11.36
CA PRO A 85 -7.46 0.46 -10.99
C PRO A 85 -8.92 0.92 -11.09
N GLU A 86 -9.39 1.67 -10.11
CA GLU A 86 -10.66 2.38 -10.18
C GLU A 86 -10.41 3.80 -10.70
N GLN A 87 -11.10 4.19 -11.76
CA GLN A 87 -11.11 5.58 -12.25
C GLN A 87 -12.37 6.26 -11.75
N THR A 88 -12.22 7.46 -11.18
CA THR A 88 -13.35 8.30 -10.76
C THR A 88 -13.63 9.38 -11.81
N GLU A 89 -14.77 10.05 -11.70
CA GLU A 89 -15.20 11.12 -12.61
C GLU A 89 -14.25 12.34 -12.63
N ASN A 90 -13.34 12.46 -11.65
CA ASN A 90 -12.40 13.58 -11.51
C ASN A 90 -10.98 13.27 -12.01
N ASP A 91 -10.83 12.36 -12.98
CA ASP A 91 -9.53 11.90 -13.51
C ASP A 91 -8.58 11.33 -12.44
N LEU A 92 -9.13 10.93 -11.29
CA LEU A 92 -8.39 10.28 -10.22
C LEU A 92 -8.40 8.78 -10.45
N THR A 93 -7.22 8.18 -10.51
CA THR A 93 -7.06 6.74 -10.50
C THR A 93 -6.66 6.28 -9.12
N ILE A 94 -7.34 5.26 -8.59
CA ILE A 94 -7.03 4.63 -7.30
C ILE A 94 -6.58 3.19 -7.57
N ARG A 95 -5.50 2.76 -6.92
CA ARG A 95 -4.98 1.39 -7.02
C ARG A 95 -4.74 0.81 -5.65
N CYS A 96 -4.87 -0.51 -5.58
CA CYS A 96 -4.56 -1.29 -4.39
C CYS A 96 -3.72 -2.52 -4.77
N CYS A 97 -2.77 -2.88 -3.91
CA CYS A 97 -1.89 -4.02 -4.08
C CYS A 97 -1.39 -4.55 -2.72
N LYS A 98 -0.75 -5.73 -2.71
CA LYS A 98 -0.48 -6.50 -1.48
C LYS A 98 0.98 -6.98 -1.33
N THR A 99 1.91 -6.40 -2.09
CA THR A 99 3.33 -6.77 -2.07
C THR A 99 4.17 -5.56 -1.70
N ASP A 100 5.38 -5.80 -1.20
CA ASP A 100 6.26 -4.71 -0.78
C ASP A 100 6.44 -3.65 -1.88
N LEU A 101 6.22 -2.40 -1.50
CA LEU A 101 6.45 -1.17 -2.27
C LEU A 101 5.71 -1.12 -3.62
N CYS A 102 4.59 -1.84 -3.76
CA CYS A 102 3.86 -1.97 -5.02
C CYS A 102 3.06 -0.73 -5.43
N ASN A 103 2.88 0.24 -4.54
CA ASN A 103 2.13 1.48 -4.76
C ASN A 103 3.01 2.61 -5.30
N ASN A 104 3.82 2.32 -6.32
CA ASN A 104 4.84 3.22 -6.86
C ASN A 104 4.49 3.82 -8.23
N HIS A 105 3.35 3.45 -8.84
CA HIS A 105 3.03 3.86 -10.20
C HIS A 105 2.85 5.37 -10.30
N GLY A 106 2.04 5.97 -9.42
CA GLY A 106 1.89 7.41 -9.37
C GLY A 106 3.23 8.09 -9.09
N ILE A 107 4.02 7.53 -8.17
CA ILE A 107 5.29 8.09 -7.70
C ILE A 107 6.32 8.19 -8.84
N ASP A 108 6.53 7.11 -9.59
CA ASP A 108 7.62 7.00 -10.57
C ASP A 108 7.30 7.67 -11.93
N ARG A 109 6.02 7.79 -12.31
CA ARG A 109 5.63 8.29 -13.64
C ARG A 109 5.99 9.76 -13.89
N LYS A 110 6.11 10.60 -12.86
CA LYS A 110 6.58 11.99 -13.02
C LYS A 110 8.10 12.09 -13.21
N LYS A 111 8.88 11.10 -12.73
CA LYS A 111 10.35 11.06 -12.96
C LYS A 111 10.66 10.88 -14.45
N LEU A 112 9.85 10.10 -15.16
CA LEU A 112 10.01 9.85 -16.60
C LEU A 112 9.71 11.09 -17.46
N LYS A 113 8.71 11.92 -17.09
CA LYS A 113 8.43 13.18 -17.80
C LYS A 113 9.55 14.21 -17.66
N LYS A 114 10.38 14.14 -16.62
CA LYS A 114 11.45 15.11 -16.36
C LYS A 114 12.77 14.77 -17.06
N ASN A 115 12.98 13.50 -17.43
CA ASN A 115 14.19 13.03 -18.12
C ASN A 115 14.03 12.93 -19.65
N GLY A 116 12.86 13.29 -20.19
CA GLY A 116 12.54 13.21 -21.62
C GLY A 116 12.52 14.55 -22.36
N ASN A 117 13.02 15.63 -21.73
CA ASN A 117 13.17 16.96 -22.32
C ASN A 117 14.63 17.40 -22.26
#